data_AF-A0A3D5YNV1-F1
#
_entry.id   AF-A0A3D5YNV1-F1
#
_cell.length_a   1.000
_cell.length_b   1.000
_cell.length_c   1.000
_cell.angle_alpha   90.00
_cell.angle_beta   90.00
_cell.angle_gamma   90.00
#
_symmetry.space_group_name_H-M   'P 1'
#
loop_
_entity.id
_entity.type
_entity.pdbx_description
1 polymer ?
#
loop_
_entity_poly.entity_id
_entity_poly.type
_entity_poly.pdbx_seq_one_letter_code
_entity_poly.pdbx_strand_id
1 'polypeptide(L)' 'MKNKNGTKHYLICEAPICNDDRNPNYKKEVIWSPYEKICTRKPYEKFQKIQIEINDLVKRNKFKNIDKSYTAEDLEDGHI' A
#
# COMPACT_ATOMS: atom_id res chain seq x y z
N MET A 1 19.52 10.82 25.22
CA MET A 1 19.03 9.43 25.41
C MET A 1 18.78 8.82 24.03
N LYS A 2 18.99 7.51 23.91
CA LYS A 2 19.36 6.75 22.69
C LYS A 2 18.44 6.96 21.48
N ASN A 3 19.03 7.36 20.35
CA ASN A 3 18.48 7.24 19.00
C ASN A 3 18.13 5.76 18.74
N LYS A 4 16.84 5.40 18.76
CA LYS A 4 16.40 4.04 18.42
C LYS A 4 16.06 4.00 16.93
N ASN A 5 17.06 3.58 16.16
CA ASN A 5 17.01 3.06 14.79
C ASN A 5 15.59 2.88 14.22
N GLY A 6 15.21 3.78 13.31
CA GLY A 6 14.15 3.54 12.35
C GLY A 6 14.58 2.40 11.44
N THR A 7 14.15 1.17 11.74
CA THR A 7 14.26 0.07 10.79
C THR A 7 13.49 0.49 9.56
N LYS A 8 14.19 0.75 8.46
CA LYS A 8 13.55 1.22 7.23
C LYS A 8 12.57 0.14 6.78
N HIS A 9 11.31 0.53 6.59
CA HIS A 9 10.18 -0.35 6.28
C HIS A 9 10.51 -1.38 5.16
N TYR A 10 11.20 -0.94 4.11
CA TYR A 10 11.63 -1.79 2.99
C TYR A 10 12.50 -3.00 3.37
N LEU A 11 13.17 -2.98 4.52
CA LEU A 11 13.99 -4.11 4.99
C LEU A 11 13.15 -5.28 5.50
N ILE A 12 11.88 -5.03 5.82
CA ILE A 12 10.98 -6.00 6.46
C ILE A 12 9.76 -6.28 5.59
N CYS A 13 9.45 -5.40 4.64
CA CYS A 13 8.35 -5.57 3.71
C CYS A 13 8.64 -4.80 2.43
N GLU A 14 8.55 -5.48 1.28
CA GLU A 14 8.86 -4.90 -0.03
C GLU A 14 7.70 -4.07 -0.62
N ALA A 15 6.57 -4.00 0.07
CA ALA A 15 5.42 -3.24 -0.37
C ALA A 15 5.58 -1.76 -0.01
N PRO A 16 5.22 -0.81 -0.89
CA PRO A 16 5.28 0.62 -0.59
C PRO A 16 4.46 0.96 0.66
N ILE A 17 3.19 0.53 0.71
CA ILE A 17 2.28 0.75 1.84
C ILE A 17 2.19 -0.52 2.69
N CYS A 18 2.27 -0.37 4.01
CA CYS A 18 2.18 -1.46 4.97
C CYS A 18 1.44 -1.05 6.24
N ASN A 19 0.62 -1.96 6.77
CA ASN A 19 -0.14 -1.75 8.01
C ASN A 19 0.70 -1.75 9.29
N ASP A 20 1.98 -2.12 9.21
CA ASP A 20 2.95 -2.03 10.33
C ASP A 20 3.98 -0.91 10.10
N ASP A 21 3.68 0.04 9.20
CA ASP A 21 4.54 1.21 9.02
C ASP A 21 4.50 2.09 10.29
N ARG A 22 5.69 2.51 10.75
CA ARG A 22 5.84 3.37 11.93
C ARG A 22 5.58 4.83 11.64
N ASN A 23 5.56 5.25 10.37
CA ASN A 23 5.15 6.58 9.98
C ASN A 23 3.63 6.73 10.24
N PRO A 24 3.17 7.56 11.19
CA PRO A 24 1.74 7.72 11.45
C PRO A 24 0.95 8.25 10.25
N ASN A 25 1.63 8.90 9.29
CA ASN A 25 1.01 9.46 8.09
C ASN A 25 1.10 8.53 6.87
N TYR A 26 1.55 7.28 7.03
CA TYR A 26 1.77 6.37 5.90
C TYR A 26 0.53 6.24 5.00
N LYS A 27 -0.66 6.28 5.59
CA LYS A 27 -1.93 6.19 4.85
C LYS A 27 -2.19 7.35 3.90
N LYS A 28 -1.61 8.53 4.16
CA LYS A 28 -1.86 9.78 3.40
C LYS A 28 -0.69 10.18 2.52
N GLU A 29 0.53 9.79 2.88
CA GLU A 29 1.76 10.28 2.22
C GLU A 29 2.41 9.24 1.31
N VAL A 30 2.20 7.95 1.58
CA VAL A 30 2.85 6.88 0.82
C VAL A 30 1.98 6.53 -0.38
N ILE A 31 2.59 6.65 -1.55
CA ILE A 31 1.96 6.36 -2.84
C ILE A 31 2.19 4.89 -3.18
N TRP A 32 1.15 4.25 -3.69
CA TRP A 32 1.18 2.93 -4.30
C TRP A 32 0.59 2.99 -5.71
N SER A 33 1.26 2.36 -6.66
CA SER A 33 0.80 2.22 -8.03
C SER A 33 0.27 0.80 -8.30
N PRO A 34 -0.72 0.65 -9.20
CA PRO A 34 -1.10 -0.65 -9.74
C PRO A 34 0.13 -1.43 -10.23
N TYR A 35 0.13 -2.76 -10.06
CA TYR A 35 1.26 -3.70 -10.22
C TYR A 35 2.29 -3.75 -9.10
N GLU A 36 2.36 -2.76 -8.20
CA GLU A 36 3.34 -2.82 -7.12
C GLU A 36 3.02 -3.92 -6.09
N LYS A 37 4.05 -4.35 -5.39
CA LYS A 37 3.94 -5.35 -4.32
C LYS A 37 3.00 -4.85 -3.23
N ILE A 38 2.24 -5.78 -2.65
CA ILE A 38 1.27 -5.52 -1.59
C ILE A 38 1.80 -6.14 -0.30
N CYS A 39 1.63 -5.44 0.82
CA CYS A 39 2.01 -5.99 2.11
C CYS A 39 1.15 -7.22 2.41
N THR A 40 1.78 -8.35 2.74
CA THR A 40 1.11 -9.63 3.03
C THR A 40 0.86 -9.87 4.51
N ARG A 41 1.16 -8.88 5.37
CA ARG A 41 0.92 -8.98 6.81
C ARG A 41 -0.56 -9.00 7.13
N LYS A 42 -0.92 -9.83 8.10
CA LYS A 42 -2.29 -10.05 8.55
C LYS A 42 -2.53 -9.41 9.93
N PRO A 43 -3.78 -9.05 10.26
CA PRO A 43 -4.97 -9.10 9.39
C PRO A 43 -4.88 -8.08 8.25
N TYR A 44 -5.50 -8.39 7.10
CA TYR A 44 -5.54 -7.45 5.98
C TYR A 44 -6.48 -6.29 6.29
N GLU A 45 -5.94 -5.08 6.21
CA GLU A 45 -6.70 -3.85 6.23
C GLU A 45 -7.49 -3.64 4.93
N LYS A 46 -8.40 -2.64 4.94
CA LYS A 46 -9.27 -2.34 3.82
C LYS A 46 -8.45 -1.95 2.57
N PHE A 47 -7.46 -1.07 2.69
CA PHE A 47 -6.61 -0.69 1.56
C PHE A 47 -5.89 -1.91 0.93
N GLN A 48 -5.40 -2.86 1.74
CA GLN A 48 -4.70 -4.05 1.23
C GLN A 48 -5.63 -4.92 0.38
N LYS A 49 -6.88 -5.11 0.79
CA LYS A 49 -7.88 -5.87 0.02
C LYS A 49 -8.14 -5.22 -1.33
N ILE A 50 -8.24 -3.89 -1.35
CA ILE A 50 -8.47 -3.11 -2.57
C ILE A 50 -7.25 -3.18 -3.50
N GLN A 51 -6.02 -3.07 -2.96
CA GLN A 51 -4.81 -3.27 -3.75
C GLN A 51 -4.79 -4.66 -4.41
N ILE A 52 -5.21 -5.71 -3.69
CA ILE A 52 -5.27 -7.08 -4.21
C ILE A 52 -6.26 -7.17 -5.37
N GLU A 53 -7.46 -6.58 -5.21
CA GLU A 53 -8.49 -6.54 -6.25
C GLU A 53 -8.02 -5.77 -7.49
N ILE A 54 -7.42 -4.59 -7.31
CA ILE A 54 -6.83 -3.80 -8.39
C ILE A 54 -5.76 -4.63 -9.11
N ASN A 55 -4.80 -5.22 -8.38
CA ASN A 55 -3.75 -6.05 -8.99
C ASN A 55 -4.29 -7.29 -9.72
N ASP A 56 -5.41 -7.87 -9.29
CA ASP A 56 -6.08 -8.95 -10.01
C ASP A 56 -6.75 -8.44 -11.30
N LEU A 57 -7.46 -7.31 -11.26
CA LEU A 57 -8.04 -6.68 -12.45
C LEU A 57 -6.96 -6.29 -13.46
N VAL A 58 -5.87 -5.74 -12.96
CA VAL A 58 -4.68 -5.37 -13.71
C VAL A 58 -4.08 -6.58 -14.44
N LYS A 59 -3.84 -7.71 -13.75
CA LYS A 59 -3.36 -8.96 -14.37
C LYS A 59 -4.27 -9.49 -15.47
N ARG A 60 -5.56 -9.20 -15.38
CA ARG A 60 -6.59 -9.58 -16.36
C ARG A 60 -6.79 -8.53 -17.46
N ASN A 61 -5.99 -7.45 -17.48
CA ASN A 61 -6.14 -6.31 -18.38
C ASN A 61 -7.54 -5.64 -18.32
N LYS A 62 -8.16 -5.64 -17.13
CA LYS A 62 -9.50 -5.07 -16.87
C LYS A 62 -9.46 -3.76 -16.08
N PHE A 63 -8.32 -3.37 -15.53
CA PHE A 63 -8.16 -2.12 -14.81
C PHE A 63 -7.74 -1.00 -15.76
N LYS A 64 -8.56 0.04 -15.87
CA LYS A 64 -8.32 1.16 -16.80
C LYS A 64 -7.36 2.21 -16.25
N ASN A 65 -7.33 2.40 -14.93
CA ASN A 65 -6.58 3.48 -14.28
C ASN A 65 -5.17 3.04 -13.89
N ILE A 66 -4.50 2.29 -14.75
CA ILE A 66 -3.17 1.72 -14.51
C ILE A 66 -2.11 2.75 -14.12
N ASP A 67 -2.18 3.95 -14.71
CA ASP A 67 -1.22 5.04 -14.48
C ASP A 67 -1.55 5.89 -13.25
N LYS A 68 -2.72 5.65 -12.62
CA LYS A 68 -3.14 6.37 -11.43
C LYS A 68 -2.55 5.69 -10.20
N SER A 69 -1.93 6.49 -9.35
CA SER A 69 -1.41 6.02 -8.06
C SER A 69 -2.31 6.48 -6.92
N TYR A 70 -2.25 5.77 -5.81
CA TYR A 70 -3.19 5.89 -4.70
C TYR A 70 -2.44 5.86 -3.37
N THR A 71 -2.91 6.66 -2.43
CA THR A 71 -2.57 6.48 -1.01
C THR A 71 -3.46 5.42 -0.38
N ALA A 72 -3.17 4.99 0.85
CA ALA A 72 -4.08 4.06 1.53
C ALA A 72 -5.45 4.73 1.79
N GLU A 73 -5.45 6.02 2.12
CA GLU A 73 -6.66 6.82 2.33
C GLU A 73 -7.52 6.89 1.06
N ASP A 74 -6.92 7.14 -0.11
CA ASP A 74 -7.65 7.13 -1.40
C ASP A 74 -8.37 5.80 -1.65
N LEU A 75 -7.70 4.68 -1.33
CA LEU A 75 -8.28 3.35 -1.48
C LEU A 75 -9.40 3.13 -0.45
N GLU A 76 -9.21 3.54 0.80
CA GLU A 76 -10.20 3.36 1.86
C GLU A 76 -11.46 4.20 1.64
N ASP A 77 -11.32 5.40 1.08
CA ASP A 77 -12.44 6.33 0.83
C ASP A 77 -13.13 6.10 -0.53
N GLY A 78 -12.55 5.27 -1.40
CA GLY A 78 -13.15 4.88 -2.67
C GLY A 78 -12.81 5.81 -3.84
N HIS A 79 -11.71 6.55 -3.77
CA HIS A 79 -11.20 7.42 -4.83
C HIS A 79 -10.44 6.64 -5.93
N ILE A 80 -11.01 5.54 -6.43
CA ILE A 80 -10.35 4.55 -7.30
C ILE A 80 -10.55 4.87 -8.78
#